data_AF-A0AAD4SUC1-F1
#
_entry.id   AF-A0AAD4SUC1-F1
#
_cell.length_a   1.000
_cell.length_b   1.000
_cell.length_c   1.000
_cell.angle_alpha   90.00
_cell.angle_beta   90.00
_cell.angle_gamma   90.00
#
_symmetry.space_group_name_H-M   'P 1'
#
loop_
_entity.id
_entity.type
_entity.pdbx_description
1 polymer ?
#
loop_
_entity_poly.entity_id
_entity_poly.type
_entity_poly.pdbx_seq_one_letter_code
_entity_poly.pdbx_strand_id
1 'polypeptide(L)'
;KKKTHKRRKNYFSPKFWVVIMGLCHGKHIHNPQNLSENPIIPGDLEKQVIPEVDKSTNYPSPSPLPSGFKNSPANSSVNSTPLKFFKRPFPPPSPAKHIKAFLARRHGSVKPNEVSIPEGSECELSLDKNFGFSKQLISKYELGEEVGRGHFGYTCSAKVKKGEMKGQEVAVKVISKAKMQTAIAIEDVRREVKILRALAGHKNLVQFYDSYEDDDNVYIVMELCKGGELLDRILSRGGKYSEEDAKAVMVQILNVVAFCHLQGVVHRDLKPENFLFSTKDDTSPLKAIDFGLSDYVKPDVRLNDIVGSAYYVAPEVLHRSYNTEADMWSIGVIAYILLCGSRPFWARSESGIFKAVLKAEPSFDEAPWPSLSADARDFVKRLLNKDYRKRLTASQALSHPWLMNHQDIKIQLDILVYKLIKAYVCSSSLRKSALAAVAKTLSVPQLAYFREQFTLLGPNKCGCISGQSLKTALMKNSTDAMKDSRVLDYVNMVNSFQYRKFDFEEFCAAAISVHQLEGMDCWEQHARRAYDLFEKAGNRAIMIEELASELGLSPSVPIHVVMQDWIRHSDGKLSFLGFVRLLHGVSSRSLQKA
;
A
#
# COMPACT_ATOMS: atom_id res chain seq x y z
N LYS A 1 -16.75 -40.06 -35.26
CA LYS A 1 -16.11 -39.37 -34.12
C LYS A 1 -15.00 -38.44 -34.63
N LYS A 2 -15.29 -37.17 -34.94
CA LYS A 2 -14.29 -36.08 -35.04
C LYS A 2 -14.45 -35.23 -33.78
N LYS A 3 -13.41 -35.14 -32.93
CA LYS A 3 -13.33 -34.16 -31.84
C LYS A 3 -12.87 -32.84 -32.45
N THR A 4 -13.74 -31.84 -32.50
CA THR A 4 -13.35 -30.46 -32.70
C THR A 4 -12.78 -29.90 -31.39
N HIS A 5 -11.60 -29.29 -31.49
CA HIS A 5 -11.00 -28.46 -30.45
C HIS A 5 -11.95 -27.30 -30.09
N LYS A 6 -12.48 -27.31 -28.86
CA LYS A 6 -13.10 -26.14 -28.24
C LYS A 6 -12.08 -25.52 -27.30
N ARG A 7 -11.48 -24.40 -27.71
CA ARG A 7 -10.71 -23.48 -26.85
C ARG A 7 -11.54 -23.20 -25.58
N ARG A 8 -11.08 -23.69 -24.43
CA ARG A 8 -11.63 -23.29 -23.13
C ARG A 8 -11.21 -21.84 -22.89
N LYS A 9 -12.18 -20.92 -22.96
CA LYS A 9 -12.04 -19.58 -22.39
C LYS A 9 -11.84 -19.75 -20.88
N ASN A 10 -10.92 -19.00 -20.27
CA ASN A 10 -10.73 -19.02 -18.82
C ASN A 10 -11.98 -18.41 -18.14
N TYR A 11 -12.49 -19.10 -17.13
CA TYR A 11 -13.71 -18.73 -16.39
C TYR A 11 -13.35 -18.57 -14.92
N PHE A 12 -13.59 -17.38 -14.38
CA PHE A 12 -13.66 -17.16 -12.94
C PHE A 12 -15.09 -17.40 -12.49
N SER A 13 -15.27 -18.33 -11.55
CA SER A 13 -16.58 -18.70 -11.02
C SER A 13 -16.97 -17.78 -9.86
N PRO A 14 -18.23 -17.34 -9.76
CA PRO A 14 -18.76 -16.60 -8.60
C PRO A 14 -18.60 -17.35 -7.25
N LYS A 15 -18.44 -18.68 -7.27
CA LYS A 15 -18.29 -19.51 -6.07
C LYS A 15 -16.97 -19.26 -5.30
N PHE A 16 -15.94 -18.69 -5.94
CA PHE A 16 -14.66 -18.41 -5.29
C PHE A 16 -14.73 -17.24 -4.29
N TRP A 17 -15.63 -16.29 -4.53
CA TRP A 17 -15.68 -15.05 -3.75
C TRP A 17 -16.54 -15.13 -2.48
N VAL A 18 -17.52 -16.03 -2.44
CA VAL A 18 -18.44 -16.19 -1.30
C VAL A 18 -17.73 -16.64 -0.02
N VAL A 19 -16.56 -17.27 -0.13
CA VAL A 19 -15.77 -17.76 1.02
C VAL A 19 -14.94 -16.64 1.69
N ILE A 20 -14.77 -15.48 1.03
CA ILE A 20 -13.93 -14.38 1.53
C ILE A 20 -14.67 -13.49 2.56
N MET A 21 -16.01 -13.39 2.44
CA MET A 21 -16.89 -12.47 3.18
C MET A 21 -17.38 -13.01 4.55
N GLY A 22 -16.51 -13.71 5.29
CA GLY A 22 -16.84 -14.21 6.62
C GLY A 22 -17.15 -13.10 7.64
N LEU A 23 -18.46 -12.86 7.85
CA LEU A 23 -19.14 -12.17 8.97
C LEU A 23 -18.97 -10.65 9.10
N CYS A 24 -19.80 -9.92 8.37
CA CYS A 24 -20.55 -8.73 8.85
C CYS A 24 -21.76 -8.50 7.92
N HIS A 25 -22.92 -9.08 8.23
CA HIS A 25 -24.19 -8.69 7.61
C HIS A 25 -25.25 -8.59 8.71
N GLY A 26 -25.78 -7.38 8.90
CA GLY A 26 -27.02 -7.15 9.63
C GLY A 26 -28.20 -7.74 8.85
N LYS A 27 -29.08 -8.46 9.53
CA LYS A 27 -30.28 -9.08 8.94
C LYS A 27 -31.36 -8.02 8.70
N HIS A 28 -31.91 -7.97 7.49
CA HIS A 28 -33.27 -7.46 7.26
C HIS A 28 -34.27 -8.62 7.31
N ILE A 29 -35.41 -8.41 7.99
CA ILE A 29 -36.51 -9.36 8.18
C ILE A 29 -37.68 -8.97 7.25
N HIS A 30 -38.10 -9.95 6.43
CA HIS A 30 -39.41 -10.28 5.78
C HIS A 30 -40.41 -9.17 5.32
N ASN A 31 -41.17 -9.33 4.21
CA ASN A 31 -42.13 -10.42 3.95
C ASN A 31 -42.60 -10.50 2.46
N PRO A 32 -43.08 -11.66 1.93
CA PRO A 32 -43.60 -11.81 0.56
C PRO A 32 -45.10 -12.19 0.47
N GLN A 33 -45.85 -11.58 -0.46
CA GLN A 33 -47.15 -12.00 -1.06
C GLN A 33 -47.30 -11.21 -2.39
N ASN A 34 -47.89 -11.62 -3.51
CA ASN A 34 -48.70 -12.78 -3.93
C ASN A 34 -48.80 -12.76 -5.48
N LEU A 35 -48.95 -13.95 -6.11
CA LEU A 35 -49.78 -14.36 -7.27
C LEU A 35 -49.77 -13.49 -8.56
N SER A 36 -49.72 -14.01 -9.80
CA SER A 36 -50.57 -15.05 -10.40
C SER A 36 -50.10 -15.49 -11.81
N GLU A 37 -50.23 -16.80 -12.07
CA GLU A 37 -50.80 -17.50 -13.26
C GLU A 37 -50.24 -17.41 -14.71
N ASN A 38 -50.16 -18.62 -15.30
CA ASN A 38 -49.85 -19.09 -16.69
C ASN A 38 -50.98 -18.75 -17.72
N PRO A 39 -51.02 -19.19 -19.02
CA PRO A 39 -50.25 -20.24 -19.74
C PRO A 39 -49.89 -20.06 -21.26
N ILE A 40 -48.88 -20.86 -21.70
CA ILE A 40 -48.77 -21.80 -22.85
C ILE A 40 -49.40 -21.48 -24.24
N ILE A 41 -48.63 -21.60 -25.35
CA ILE A 41 -48.80 -22.51 -26.55
C ILE A 41 -47.72 -22.22 -27.65
N PRO A 42 -47.30 -23.22 -28.50
CA PRO A 42 -46.01 -23.27 -29.22
C PRO A 42 -46.09 -23.38 -30.77
N GLY A 43 -44.92 -23.51 -31.44
CA GLY A 43 -44.73 -23.96 -32.85
C GLY A 43 -43.65 -23.12 -33.59
N ASP A 44 -42.85 -23.55 -34.57
CA ASP A 44 -42.52 -24.84 -35.22
C ASP A 44 -41.40 -24.53 -36.27
N LEU A 45 -40.48 -25.49 -36.51
CA LEU A 45 -39.82 -25.92 -37.79
C LEU A 45 -39.23 -24.88 -38.80
N GLU A 46 -38.05 -25.02 -39.44
CA GLU A 46 -37.56 -25.98 -40.46
C GLU A 46 -36.01 -25.80 -40.67
N LYS A 47 -35.14 -26.82 -40.73
CA LYS A 47 -34.59 -27.65 -41.85
C LYS A 47 -33.89 -26.92 -43.04
N GLN A 48 -32.62 -27.29 -43.33
CA GLN A 48 -32.08 -27.68 -44.68
C GLN A 48 -30.55 -28.06 -44.71
N VAL A 49 -30.24 -29.37 -44.74
CA VAL A 49 -29.52 -30.25 -45.72
C VAL A 49 -28.32 -29.73 -46.60
N ILE A 50 -27.03 -30.21 -46.44
CA ILE A 50 -26.15 -31.22 -47.19
C ILE A 50 -25.35 -30.63 -48.41
N PRO A 51 -24.22 -31.16 -49.01
CA PRO A 51 -23.33 -32.38 -48.83
C PRO A 51 -21.78 -32.14 -48.68
N GLU A 52 -20.99 -33.01 -48.03
CA GLU A 52 -20.17 -34.21 -48.45
C GLU A 52 -18.93 -34.01 -49.35
N VAL A 53 -17.78 -34.63 -48.98
CA VAL A 53 -16.87 -35.50 -49.80
C VAL A 53 -15.86 -36.27 -48.89
N ASP A 54 -15.64 -37.55 -49.23
CA ASP A 54 -14.83 -38.64 -48.65
C ASP A 54 -13.29 -38.56 -48.69
N LYS A 55 -12.61 -39.33 -47.81
CA LYS A 55 -11.77 -40.51 -48.15
C LYS A 55 -10.97 -41.10 -46.96
N SER A 56 -10.84 -42.43 -46.99
CA SER A 56 -10.35 -43.41 -46.00
C SER A 56 -8.83 -43.70 -46.03
N THR A 57 -8.25 -44.26 -44.94
CA THR A 57 -7.48 -45.55 -44.93
C THR A 57 -6.90 -45.96 -43.54
N ASN A 58 -7.25 -47.19 -43.11
CA ASN A 58 -6.60 -48.29 -42.35
C ASN A 58 -5.48 -48.15 -41.26
N TYR A 59 -5.81 -48.66 -40.04
CA TYR A 59 -5.18 -49.60 -39.04
C TYR A 59 -3.65 -49.92 -38.99
N PRO A 60 -3.08 -50.56 -37.91
CA PRO A 60 -3.65 -51.09 -36.63
C PRO A 60 -2.86 -50.75 -35.32
N SER A 61 -3.43 -51.13 -34.16
CA SER A 61 -2.81 -51.17 -32.81
C SER A 61 -1.79 -52.32 -32.64
N PRO A 62 -1.02 -52.40 -31.53
CA PRO A 62 -1.49 -53.15 -30.36
C PRO A 62 -1.04 -52.61 -28.97
N SER A 63 -1.79 -52.98 -27.91
CA SER A 63 -1.33 -52.98 -26.50
C SER A 63 -0.59 -54.29 -26.18
N PRO A 64 0.14 -54.40 -25.04
CA PRO A 64 -0.49 -55.01 -23.85
C PRO A 64 0.04 -54.54 -22.46
N LEU A 65 -0.81 -54.68 -21.44
CA LEU A 65 -0.52 -54.86 -19.99
C LEU A 65 -0.32 -56.38 -19.71
N PRO A 66 0.23 -56.93 -18.57
CA PRO A 66 -0.39 -56.78 -17.23
C PRO A 66 0.40 -57.12 -15.90
N SER A 67 -0.17 -56.63 -14.77
CA SER A 67 -0.48 -57.26 -13.44
C SER A 67 0.50 -58.00 -12.50
N GLY A 68 0.32 -57.74 -11.18
CA GLY A 68 0.39 -58.67 -10.03
C GLY A 68 1.47 -58.32 -8.97
N PHE A 69 1.31 -58.32 -7.64
CA PHE A 69 0.34 -58.97 -6.74
C PHE A 69 0.52 -58.51 -5.25
N LYS A 70 -0.60 -58.46 -4.50
CA LYS A 70 -0.88 -59.00 -3.13
C LYS A 70 -0.38 -58.34 -1.81
N ASN A 71 -1.40 -58.09 -0.96
CA ASN A 71 -1.60 -58.51 0.46
C ASN A 71 -1.58 -57.46 1.60
N SER A 72 -2.78 -57.20 2.16
CA SER A 72 -3.04 -56.85 3.58
C SER A 72 -2.98 -58.11 4.48
N PRO A 73 -3.00 -58.03 5.83
CA PRO A 73 -4.21 -57.77 6.66
C PRO A 73 -3.95 -56.79 7.85
N ALA A 74 -4.86 -55.96 8.35
CA ALA A 74 -6.16 -56.12 9.05
C ALA A 74 -6.07 -56.33 10.58
N ASN A 75 -6.96 -55.59 11.30
CA ASN A 75 -7.51 -55.71 12.67
C ASN A 75 -7.30 -54.43 13.52
N SER A 76 -8.29 -53.83 14.20
CA SER A 76 -9.59 -54.32 14.68
C SER A 76 -10.60 -53.19 15.04
N SER A 77 -11.87 -53.45 14.70
CA SER A 77 -13.20 -53.08 15.26
C SER A 77 -13.40 -51.91 16.25
N VAL A 78 -14.23 -50.89 15.95
CA VAL A 78 -15.71 -50.71 16.15
C VAL A 78 -16.22 -50.81 17.60
N ASN A 79 -16.79 -49.71 18.15
CA ASN A 79 -18.19 -49.63 18.64
C ASN A 79 -18.58 -48.27 19.27
N SER A 80 -19.66 -47.70 18.71
CA SER A 80 -20.85 -47.11 19.36
C SER A 80 -20.80 -45.78 20.13
N THR A 81 -21.55 -44.80 19.61
CA THR A 81 -22.16 -43.65 20.33
C THR A 81 -23.29 -44.16 21.25
N PRO A 82 -23.57 -43.51 22.41
CA PRO A 82 -24.73 -42.61 22.44
C PRO A 82 -24.63 -41.37 23.38
N LEU A 83 -25.46 -40.37 23.03
CA LEU A 83 -26.13 -39.35 23.88
C LEU A 83 -25.38 -38.15 24.51
N LYS A 84 -25.76 -36.99 23.95
CA LYS A 84 -25.86 -35.62 24.47
C LYS A 84 -25.68 -35.41 25.99
N PHE A 85 -24.68 -34.61 26.33
CA PHE A 85 -24.75 -33.63 27.42
C PHE A 85 -24.45 -32.23 26.88
N PHE A 86 -25.35 -31.29 27.16
CA PHE A 86 -25.20 -29.87 26.89
C PHE A 86 -23.96 -29.32 27.61
N LYS A 87 -22.94 -28.88 26.85
CA LYS A 87 -21.95 -27.92 27.32
C LYS A 87 -21.90 -26.76 26.34
N ARG A 88 -22.31 -25.58 26.82
CA ARG A 88 -22.26 -24.31 26.12
C ARG A 88 -20.85 -24.09 25.55
N PRO A 89 -20.66 -23.79 24.25
CA PRO A 89 -19.36 -23.35 23.77
C PRO A 89 -19.06 -21.98 24.39
N PHE A 90 -17.96 -21.89 25.13
CA PHE A 90 -17.41 -20.61 25.56
C PHE A 90 -17.23 -19.70 24.32
N PRO A 91 -17.66 -18.44 24.35
CA PRO A 91 -17.42 -17.53 23.23
C PRO A 91 -15.91 -17.33 23.07
N PRO A 92 -15.37 -17.36 21.84
CA PRO A 92 -13.97 -17.01 21.60
C PRO A 92 -13.73 -15.56 22.07
N PRO A 93 -12.54 -15.24 22.63
CA PRO A 93 -12.28 -13.93 23.20
C PRO A 93 -12.45 -12.83 22.13
N SER A 94 -13.32 -11.87 22.44
CA SER A 94 -13.60 -10.69 21.63
C SER A 94 -12.33 -9.83 21.41
N PRO A 95 -12.15 -9.19 20.24
CA PRO A 95 -11.05 -8.27 19.90
C PRO A 95 -10.84 -7.13 20.92
N ALA A 96 -11.85 -6.84 21.75
CA ALA A 96 -11.76 -5.87 22.83
C ALA A 96 -10.62 -6.16 23.84
N LYS A 97 -10.17 -7.43 23.97
CA LYS A 97 -9.15 -7.79 24.98
C LYS A 97 -7.74 -7.34 24.60
N HIS A 98 -7.40 -7.30 23.32
CA HIS A 98 -6.07 -6.87 22.86
C HIS A 98 -5.94 -5.35 22.75
N ILE A 99 -7.03 -4.64 22.44
CA ILE A 99 -7.08 -3.17 22.49
C ILE A 99 -6.99 -2.70 23.96
N LYS A 100 -7.63 -3.41 24.91
CA LYS A 100 -7.46 -3.17 26.35
C LYS A 100 -6.04 -3.49 26.83
N ALA A 101 -5.43 -4.57 26.33
CA ALA A 101 -4.04 -4.91 26.65
C ALA A 101 -3.02 -3.95 26.02
N PHE A 102 -3.35 -3.34 24.88
CA PHE A 102 -2.58 -2.29 24.22
C PHE A 102 -2.59 -0.98 25.04
N LEU A 103 -3.73 -0.61 25.61
CA LEU A 103 -3.81 0.50 26.58
C LEU A 103 -3.04 0.18 27.87
N ALA A 104 -3.11 -1.05 28.37
CA ALA A 104 -2.40 -1.46 29.59
C ALA A 104 -0.86 -1.50 29.44
N ARG A 105 -0.32 -1.80 28.26
CA ARG A 105 1.14 -1.84 28.00
C ARG A 105 1.76 -0.46 27.73
N ARG A 106 0.95 0.59 27.65
CA ARG A 106 1.41 1.99 27.52
C ARG A 106 1.90 2.57 28.85
N HIS A 107 1.61 1.90 29.98
CA HIS A 107 2.16 2.23 31.29
C HIS A 107 3.59 1.66 31.39
N GLY A 108 4.57 2.55 31.20
CA GLY A 108 5.98 2.20 31.34
C GLY A 108 6.31 1.66 32.72
N SER A 109 7.12 0.61 32.75
CA SER A 109 7.78 0.08 33.94
C SER A 109 8.84 1.08 34.41
N VAL A 110 8.51 1.89 35.40
CA VAL A 110 9.48 2.53 36.30
C VAL A 110 9.26 1.92 37.67
N LYS A 111 10.26 1.22 38.20
CA LYS A 111 10.27 0.76 39.60
C LYS A 111 10.53 1.99 40.48
N PRO A 112 9.70 2.31 41.48
CA PRO A 112 10.12 3.19 42.55
C PRO A 112 10.75 2.34 43.67
N ASN A 113 11.94 2.73 44.11
CA ASN A 113 12.48 2.32 45.39
C ASN A 113 11.55 2.83 46.51
N GLU A 114 11.39 2.01 47.54
CA GLU A 114 10.64 2.31 48.77
C GLU A 114 11.16 3.58 49.46
N VAL A 115 10.31 4.62 49.55
CA VAL A 115 10.20 5.50 50.72
C VAL A 115 8.75 6.02 50.79
N SER A 116 8.10 5.84 51.93
CA SER A 116 6.70 6.14 52.21
C SER A 116 6.50 7.50 52.89
N ILE A 117 5.77 8.46 52.27
CA ILE A 117 5.06 9.58 52.94
C ILE A 117 3.90 10.12 52.02
N PRO A 118 2.90 10.89 52.51
CA PRO A 118 1.51 10.49 52.73
C PRO A 118 0.51 11.02 51.68
N GLU A 119 -0.70 10.46 51.73
CA GLU A 119 -1.88 10.73 50.91
C GLU A 119 -2.13 12.24 50.66
N GLY A 120 -1.91 12.66 49.41
CA GLY A 120 -2.42 13.89 48.85
C GLY A 120 -3.23 13.56 47.60
N SER A 121 -4.50 13.99 47.54
CA SER A 121 -5.43 13.77 46.44
C SER A 121 -4.77 13.87 45.07
N GLU A 122 -4.74 12.76 44.34
CA GLU A 122 -4.41 12.76 42.92
C GLU A 122 -5.44 13.66 42.20
N CYS A 123 -4.99 14.84 41.79
CA CYS A 123 -5.75 15.69 40.90
C CYS A 123 -5.83 14.95 39.56
N GLU A 124 -6.97 14.31 39.27
CA GLU A 124 -7.27 13.83 37.91
C GLU A 124 -7.19 15.05 36.98
N LEU A 125 -6.06 15.20 36.29
CA LEU A 125 -5.92 16.17 35.21
C LEU A 125 -6.93 15.79 34.12
N SER A 126 -8.12 16.37 34.19
CA SER A 126 -9.17 16.18 33.20
C SER A 126 -8.62 16.55 31.83
N LEU A 127 -8.56 15.58 30.92
CA LEU A 127 -8.09 15.81 29.55
C LEU A 127 -8.97 16.87 28.88
N ASP A 128 -8.34 17.88 28.27
CA ASP A 128 -9.07 18.88 27.49
C ASP A 128 -9.60 18.26 26.18
N LYS A 129 -10.91 18.01 26.15
CA LYS A 129 -11.66 17.46 25.01
C LYS A 129 -12.37 18.56 24.20
N ASN A 130 -11.92 19.80 24.31
CA ASN A 130 -12.32 20.89 23.44
C ASN A 130 -11.47 20.87 22.15
N PHE A 131 -12.12 20.84 21.00
CA PHE A 131 -11.45 20.83 19.71
C PHE A 131 -11.41 22.21 19.05
N GLY A 132 -12.17 23.18 19.57
CA GLY A 132 -12.32 24.51 18.97
C GLY A 132 -13.18 24.52 17.71
N PHE A 133 -14.00 23.48 17.50
CA PHE A 133 -14.89 23.37 16.36
C PHE A 133 -16.21 24.12 16.60
N SER A 134 -16.93 24.42 15.53
CA SER A 134 -18.24 25.08 15.65
C SER A 134 -19.23 24.18 16.39
N LYS A 135 -20.04 24.74 17.29
CA LYS A 135 -21.12 24.02 17.99
C LYS A 135 -22.45 24.02 17.23
N GLN A 136 -22.50 24.62 16.04
CA GLN A 136 -23.73 24.88 15.31
C GLN A 136 -24.07 23.80 14.27
N LEU A 137 -23.87 22.52 14.57
CA LEU A 137 -24.17 21.43 13.64
C LEU A 137 -25.67 21.39 13.28
N ILE A 138 -26.54 21.32 14.30
CA ILE A 138 -27.99 21.11 14.17
C ILE A 138 -28.68 22.26 13.41
N SER A 139 -28.10 23.45 13.44
CA SER A 139 -28.65 24.62 12.73
C SER A 139 -28.45 24.54 11.21
N LYS A 140 -27.46 23.77 10.76
CA LYS A 140 -27.03 23.65 9.35
C LYS A 140 -27.32 22.28 8.75
N TYR A 141 -27.39 21.21 9.55
CA TYR A 141 -27.58 19.84 9.08
C TYR A 141 -28.74 19.14 9.78
N GLU A 142 -29.41 18.26 9.04
CA GLU A 142 -30.39 17.29 9.56
C GLU A 142 -29.75 15.90 9.52
N LEU A 143 -29.46 15.30 10.67
CA LEU A 143 -28.93 13.94 10.70
C LEU A 143 -30.02 12.93 10.32
N GLY A 144 -29.64 11.97 9.48
CA GLY A 144 -30.47 10.86 9.02
C GLY A 144 -29.98 9.52 9.57
N GLU A 145 -30.14 8.48 8.76
CA GLU A 145 -29.87 7.09 9.15
C GLU A 145 -28.37 6.78 9.25
N GLU A 146 -28.02 5.78 10.06
CA GLU A 146 -26.66 5.24 10.13
C GLU A 146 -26.34 4.52 8.82
N VAL A 147 -25.27 4.96 8.14
CA VAL A 147 -24.80 4.39 6.87
C VAL A 147 -23.56 3.49 7.05
N GLY A 148 -22.88 3.58 8.19
CA GLY A 148 -21.74 2.73 8.49
C GLY A 148 -21.27 2.89 9.92
N ARG A 149 -20.50 1.90 10.41
CA ARG A 149 -19.95 1.91 11.76
C ARG A 149 -18.46 1.59 11.74
N GLY A 150 -17.66 2.48 12.32
CA GLY A 150 -16.22 2.34 12.45
C GLY A 150 -15.79 2.01 13.89
N HIS A 151 -14.48 1.87 14.08
CA HIS A 151 -13.90 1.59 15.40
C HIS A 151 -14.17 2.72 16.42
N PHE A 152 -14.04 3.98 16.00
CA PHE A 152 -14.13 5.14 16.88
C PHE A 152 -15.54 5.75 16.97
N GLY A 153 -16.47 5.33 16.11
CA GLY A 153 -17.73 6.02 15.94
C GLY A 153 -18.63 5.37 14.89
N TYR A 154 -19.65 6.10 14.48
CA TYR A 154 -20.52 5.71 13.38
C TYR A 154 -20.66 6.87 12.40
N THR A 155 -21.07 6.56 11.18
CA THR A 155 -21.31 7.54 10.13
C THR A 155 -22.79 7.50 9.81
N CYS A 156 -23.45 8.66 9.81
CA CYS A 156 -24.83 8.80 9.36
C CYS A 156 -24.91 9.64 8.08
N SER A 157 -25.98 9.45 7.30
CA SER A 157 -26.35 10.43 6.28
C SER A 157 -26.85 11.70 6.96
N ALA A 158 -26.77 12.83 6.26
CA ALA A 158 -27.38 14.07 6.71
C ALA A 158 -27.80 14.93 5.52
N LYS A 159 -28.80 15.80 5.71
CA LYS A 159 -29.26 16.76 4.70
C LYS A 159 -28.91 18.18 5.11
N VAL A 160 -28.35 18.96 4.19
CA VAL A 160 -28.00 20.37 4.46
C VAL A 160 -29.28 21.22 4.51
N LYS A 161 -29.50 21.97 5.60
CA LYS A 161 -30.68 22.82 5.82
C LYS A 161 -30.51 24.25 5.30
N LYS A 162 -29.28 24.77 5.28
CA LYS A 162 -28.97 26.19 5.01
C LYS A 162 -27.69 26.36 4.19
N GLY A 163 -27.55 27.51 3.55
CA GLY A 163 -26.41 27.85 2.69
C GLY A 163 -26.56 27.35 1.25
N GLU A 164 -25.49 27.48 0.47
CA GLU A 164 -25.48 27.18 -0.97
C GLU A 164 -25.77 25.70 -1.27
N MET A 165 -25.42 24.81 -0.34
CA MET A 165 -25.59 23.36 -0.49
C MET A 165 -26.95 22.86 0.02
N LYS A 166 -27.92 23.76 0.27
CA LYS A 166 -29.23 23.39 0.85
C LYS A 166 -29.90 22.27 0.04
N GLY A 167 -30.33 21.23 0.75
CA GLY A 167 -30.97 20.05 0.19
C GLY A 167 -30.02 18.93 -0.22
N GLN A 168 -28.71 19.19 -0.29
CA GLN A 168 -27.71 18.17 -0.59
C GLN A 168 -27.56 17.17 0.56
N GLU A 169 -27.30 15.92 0.21
CA GLU A 169 -26.97 14.87 1.17
C GLU A 169 -25.46 14.76 1.38
N VAL A 170 -25.06 14.59 2.64
CA VAL A 170 -23.68 14.48 3.11
C VAL A 170 -23.55 13.31 4.08
N ALA A 171 -22.33 12.87 4.35
CA ALA A 171 -22.02 11.92 5.41
C ALA A 171 -21.47 12.66 6.62
N VAL A 172 -21.89 12.27 7.82
CA VAL A 172 -21.41 12.83 9.09
C VAL A 172 -20.86 11.69 9.93
N LYS A 173 -19.53 11.68 10.10
CA LYS A 173 -18.85 10.76 11.03
C LYS A 173 -18.94 11.34 12.44
N VAL A 174 -19.58 10.61 13.34
CA VAL A 174 -19.82 10.96 14.74
C VAL A 174 -18.84 10.20 15.62
N ILE A 175 -17.98 10.92 16.34
CA ILE A 175 -16.95 10.35 17.21
C ILE A 175 -17.22 10.79 18.66
N SER A 176 -17.49 9.83 19.54
CA SER A 176 -17.82 10.11 20.94
C SER A 176 -16.59 10.52 21.75
N LYS A 177 -16.67 11.67 22.43
CA LYS A 177 -15.67 12.19 23.36
C LYS A 177 -15.50 11.27 24.59
N ALA A 178 -16.50 10.48 24.94
CA ALA A 178 -16.41 9.48 26.00
C ALA A 178 -15.41 8.36 25.68
N LYS A 179 -15.21 8.03 24.38
CA LYS A 179 -14.22 7.03 23.94
C LYS A 179 -12.79 7.56 23.91
N MET A 180 -12.61 8.89 24.01
CA MET A 180 -11.30 9.55 24.01
C MET A 180 -10.72 9.58 25.42
N GLN A 181 -10.21 8.43 25.87
CA GLN A 181 -9.68 8.24 27.23
C GLN A 181 -8.21 8.67 27.38
N THR A 182 -7.54 9.04 26.28
CA THR A 182 -6.12 9.40 26.28
C THR A 182 -5.88 10.65 25.43
N ALA A 183 -4.85 11.42 25.77
CA ALA A 183 -4.42 12.57 24.97
C ALA A 183 -4.11 12.19 23.51
N ILE A 184 -3.60 10.97 23.28
CA ILE A 184 -3.33 10.47 21.94
C ILE A 184 -4.61 10.29 21.14
N ALA A 185 -5.67 9.73 21.73
CA ALA A 185 -6.94 9.57 21.02
C ALA A 185 -7.58 10.91 20.64
N ILE A 186 -7.40 11.95 21.47
CA ILE A 186 -7.83 13.32 21.17
C ILE A 186 -7.01 13.88 20.00
N GLU A 187 -5.69 13.71 20.06
CA GLU A 187 -4.79 14.18 19.01
C GLU A 187 -5.01 13.46 17.68
N ASP A 188 -5.34 12.17 17.69
CA ASP A 188 -5.66 11.41 16.48
C ASP A 188 -6.89 11.98 15.75
N VAL A 189 -7.92 12.39 16.51
CA VAL A 189 -9.12 13.04 15.93
C VAL A 189 -8.80 14.44 15.42
N ARG A 190 -8.01 15.23 16.16
CA ARG A 190 -7.52 16.53 15.68
C ARG A 190 -6.74 16.38 14.38
N ARG A 191 -5.85 15.39 14.32
CA ARG A 191 -5.02 15.09 13.16
C ARG A 191 -5.87 14.62 11.98
N GLU A 192 -6.88 13.77 12.19
CA GLU A 192 -7.80 13.32 11.14
C GLU A 192 -8.48 14.52 10.46
N VAL A 193 -9.09 15.42 11.24
CA VAL A 193 -9.75 16.63 10.71
C VAL A 193 -8.75 17.52 9.98
N LYS A 194 -7.55 17.70 10.55
CA LYS A 194 -6.49 18.52 9.95
C LYS A 194 -6.02 17.97 8.61
N ILE A 195 -5.75 16.66 8.52
CA ILE A 195 -5.33 15.97 7.30
C ILE A 195 -6.43 16.04 6.24
N LEU A 196 -7.68 15.70 6.59
CA LEU A 196 -8.81 15.72 5.64
C LEU A 196 -9.03 17.11 5.04
N ARG A 197 -9.02 18.15 5.89
CA ARG A 197 -9.13 19.55 5.45
C ARG A 197 -7.98 19.94 4.53
N ALA A 198 -6.76 19.55 4.91
CA ALA A 198 -5.55 19.95 4.22
C ALA A 198 -5.33 19.20 2.89
N LEU A 199 -5.90 18.02 2.70
CA LEU A 199 -5.81 17.22 1.46
C LEU A 199 -7.01 17.39 0.52
N ALA A 200 -7.97 18.26 0.86
CA ALA A 200 -9.21 18.43 0.10
C ALA A 200 -8.97 18.82 -1.38
N GLY A 201 -9.86 18.39 -2.26
CA GLY A 201 -9.85 18.75 -3.69
C GLY A 201 -9.30 17.69 -4.65
N HIS A 202 -8.81 16.54 -4.17
CA HIS A 202 -8.39 15.44 -5.05
C HIS A 202 -9.57 14.56 -5.48
N LYS A 203 -9.69 14.25 -6.78
CA LYS A 203 -10.85 13.52 -7.35
C LYS A 203 -11.13 12.16 -6.71
N ASN A 204 -10.08 11.45 -6.30
CA ASN A 204 -10.14 10.12 -5.69
C ASN A 204 -10.05 10.14 -4.15
N LEU A 205 -10.25 11.31 -3.51
CA LEU A 205 -10.30 11.49 -2.07
C LEU A 205 -11.69 12.03 -1.68
N VAL A 206 -12.23 11.58 -0.55
CA VAL A 206 -13.54 12.05 -0.06
C VAL A 206 -13.53 13.54 0.23
N GLN A 207 -14.47 14.30 -0.32
CA GLN A 207 -14.50 15.75 -0.07
C GLN A 207 -14.82 16.02 1.41
N PHE A 208 -13.92 16.72 2.10
CA PHE A 208 -14.18 17.29 3.42
C PHE A 208 -14.98 18.58 3.26
N TYR A 209 -16.04 18.75 4.06
CA TYR A 209 -16.83 19.98 4.09
C TYR A 209 -16.55 20.79 5.34
N ASP A 210 -16.67 20.20 6.52
CA ASP A 210 -16.53 20.92 7.78
C ASP A 210 -16.41 19.99 9.00
N SER A 211 -16.11 20.57 10.16
CA SER A 211 -16.04 19.86 11.45
C SER A 211 -16.77 20.64 12.55
N TYR A 212 -17.53 19.92 13.38
CA TYR A 212 -18.30 20.47 14.49
C TYR A 212 -18.03 19.68 15.77
N GLU A 213 -18.42 20.22 16.92
CA GLU A 213 -18.43 19.49 18.19
C GLU A 213 -19.59 19.93 19.07
N ASP A 214 -20.02 19.05 19.96
CA ASP A 214 -20.83 19.40 21.14
C ASP A 214 -20.15 18.87 22.40
N ASP A 215 -20.87 18.80 23.51
CA ASP A 215 -20.29 18.36 24.78
C ASP A 215 -19.95 16.86 24.78
N ASP A 216 -20.59 16.06 23.90
CA ASP A 216 -20.49 14.60 23.88
C ASP A 216 -19.71 14.05 22.68
N ASN A 217 -19.69 14.77 21.55
CA ASN A 217 -19.26 14.25 20.26
C ASN A 217 -18.48 15.27 19.42
N VAL A 218 -17.64 14.73 18.53
CA VAL A 218 -17.03 15.42 17.39
C VAL A 218 -17.69 14.92 16.11
N TYR A 219 -17.97 15.84 15.19
CA TYR A 219 -18.65 15.57 13.93
C TYR A 219 -17.78 15.97 12.75
N ILE A 220 -17.53 15.06 11.83
CA ILE A 220 -16.77 15.31 10.60
C ILE A 220 -17.73 15.18 9.42
N VAL A 221 -17.98 16.30 8.73
CA VAL A 221 -18.93 16.38 7.61
C VAL A 221 -18.17 16.23 6.29
N MET A 222 -18.59 15.26 5.47
CA MET A 222 -17.89 14.86 4.24
C MET A 222 -18.85 14.42 3.12
N GLU A 223 -18.34 14.22 1.92
CA GLU A 223 -19.06 13.67 0.77
C GLU A 223 -19.71 12.31 1.10
N LEU A 224 -21.00 12.18 0.79
CA LEU A 224 -21.71 10.91 0.90
C LEU A 224 -21.49 10.06 -0.36
N CYS A 225 -20.69 9.00 -0.23
CA CYS A 225 -20.49 8.03 -1.31
C CYS A 225 -21.62 7.00 -1.34
N LYS A 226 -22.43 7.00 -2.42
CA LYS A 226 -23.63 6.15 -2.57
C LYS A 226 -23.40 4.92 -3.45
N GLY A 227 -22.21 4.78 -4.03
CA GLY A 227 -21.86 3.73 -4.97
C GLY A 227 -21.42 2.40 -4.35
N GLY A 228 -21.34 2.34 -3.02
CA GLY A 228 -20.95 1.15 -2.26
C GLY A 228 -19.44 0.91 -2.20
N GLU A 229 -19.05 -0.14 -1.46
CA GLU A 229 -17.66 -0.56 -1.29
C GLU A 229 -17.08 -1.17 -2.55
N LEU A 230 -15.75 -1.10 -2.66
CA LEU A 230 -15.00 -1.60 -3.82
C LEU A 230 -15.31 -3.06 -4.15
N LEU A 231 -15.16 -3.97 -3.19
CA LEU A 231 -15.36 -5.40 -3.42
C LEU A 231 -16.83 -5.74 -3.66
N ASP A 232 -17.75 -5.16 -2.91
CA ASP A 232 -19.19 -5.41 -3.09
C ASP A 232 -19.65 -5.05 -4.50
N ARG A 233 -19.13 -3.96 -5.05
CA ARG A 233 -19.45 -3.56 -6.42
C ARG A 233 -18.87 -4.50 -7.47
N ILE A 234 -17.67 -5.02 -7.21
CA ILE A 234 -17.07 -6.04 -8.07
C ILE A 234 -17.92 -7.31 -8.07
N LEU A 235 -18.42 -7.72 -6.90
CA LEU A 235 -19.24 -8.92 -6.73
C LEU A 235 -20.64 -8.77 -7.32
N SER A 236 -21.27 -7.59 -7.18
CA SER A 236 -22.64 -7.35 -7.63
C SER A 236 -22.81 -7.38 -9.15
N ARG A 237 -21.73 -7.13 -9.92
CA ARG A 237 -21.74 -7.23 -11.38
C ARG A 237 -22.03 -8.64 -11.89
N GLY A 238 -21.88 -9.68 -11.06
CA GLY A 238 -22.22 -11.08 -11.41
C GLY A 238 -21.47 -11.67 -12.61
N GLY A 239 -20.55 -10.91 -13.20
CA GLY A 239 -19.79 -11.20 -14.41
C GLY A 239 -18.31 -11.48 -14.15
N LYS A 240 -17.52 -11.56 -15.22
CA LYS A 240 -16.09 -11.82 -15.14
C LYS A 240 -15.34 -10.53 -14.79
N TYR A 241 -14.72 -10.48 -13.61
CA TYR A 241 -13.75 -9.44 -13.27
C TYR A 241 -12.43 -9.74 -13.99
N SER A 242 -11.94 -8.78 -14.78
CA SER A 242 -10.76 -8.94 -15.63
C SER A 242 -9.53 -8.23 -15.06
N GLU A 243 -8.35 -8.52 -15.62
CA GLU A 243 -7.15 -7.72 -15.33
C GLU A 243 -7.37 -6.24 -15.63
N GLU A 244 -8.13 -5.90 -16.66
CA GLU A 244 -8.36 -4.50 -17.03
C GLU A 244 -9.24 -3.78 -16.00
N ASP A 245 -10.23 -4.47 -15.43
CA ASP A 245 -11.03 -3.93 -14.32
C ASP A 245 -10.15 -3.70 -13.08
N ALA A 246 -9.21 -4.61 -12.80
CA ALA A 246 -8.24 -4.44 -11.72
C ALA A 246 -7.35 -3.22 -11.96
N LYS A 247 -6.83 -3.02 -13.18
CA LYS A 247 -6.02 -1.84 -13.51
C LYS A 247 -6.79 -0.53 -13.28
N ALA A 248 -8.04 -0.45 -13.72
CA ALA A 248 -8.85 0.76 -13.57
C ALA A 248 -9.05 1.16 -12.09
N VAL A 249 -9.20 0.17 -11.20
CA VAL A 249 -9.23 0.38 -9.75
C VAL A 249 -7.86 0.79 -9.23
N MET A 250 -6.80 0.06 -9.60
CA MET A 250 -5.44 0.30 -9.12
C MET A 250 -4.91 1.67 -9.50
N VAL A 251 -5.20 2.17 -10.71
CA VAL A 251 -4.82 3.52 -11.14
C VAL A 251 -5.44 4.59 -10.23
N GLN A 252 -6.71 4.43 -9.85
CA GLN A 252 -7.39 5.38 -8.96
C GLN A 252 -6.82 5.35 -7.54
N ILE A 253 -6.54 4.15 -6.99
CA ILE A 253 -5.90 3.97 -5.68
C ILE A 253 -4.51 4.59 -5.67
N LEU A 254 -3.69 4.29 -6.68
CA LEU A 254 -2.33 4.82 -6.77
C LEU A 254 -2.32 6.33 -6.98
N ASN A 255 -3.26 6.90 -7.74
CA ASN A 255 -3.36 8.35 -7.93
C ASN A 255 -3.58 9.09 -6.59
N VAL A 256 -4.53 8.65 -5.75
CA VAL A 256 -4.76 9.30 -4.45
C VAL A 256 -3.60 9.07 -3.49
N VAL A 257 -2.99 7.88 -3.49
CA VAL A 257 -1.87 7.58 -2.58
C VAL A 257 -0.60 8.33 -2.98
N ALA A 258 -0.29 8.43 -4.28
CA ALA A 258 0.82 9.25 -4.78
C ALA A 258 0.65 10.72 -4.38
N PHE A 259 -0.59 11.24 -4.47
CA PHE A 259 -0.91 12.58 -4.01
C PHE A 259 -0.65 12.74 -2.51
N CYS A 260 -1.21 11.85 -1.66
CA CYS A 260 -1.00 11.90 -0.21
C CYS A 260 0.48 11.82 0.17
N HIS A 261 1.24 10.89 -0.44
CA HIS A 261 2.67 10.68 -0.16
C HIS A 261 3.51 11.91 -0.55
N LEU A 262 3.16 12.59 -1.65
CA LEU A 262 3.80 13.85 -2.04
C LEU A 262 3.57 14.97 -1.01
N GLN A 263 2.39 15.01 -0.38
CA GLN A 263 2.10 15.93 0.73
C GLN A 263 2.77 15.52 2.06
N GLY A 264 3.42 14.35 2.10
CA GLY A 264 4.02 13.79 3.31
C GLY A 264 2.98 13.22 4.27
N VAL A 265 1.85 12.70 3.76
CA VAL A 265 0.83 11.99 4.54
C VAL A 265 0.89 10.50 4.20
N VAL A 266 0.87 9.65 5.23
CA VAL A 266 0.73 8.18 5.10
C VAL A 266 -0.62 7.76 5.69
N HIS A 267 -1.34 6.87 4.99
CA HIS A 267 -2.70 6.47 5.36
C HIS A 267 -2.73 5.41 6.47
N ARG A 268 -1.82 4.43 6.44
CA ARG A 268 -1.63 3.36 7.44
C ARG A 268 -2.75 2.33 7.60
N ASP A 269 -3.95 2.57 7.08
CA ASP A 269 -5.04 1.57 7.04
C ASP A 269 -5.70 1.44 5.67
N LEU A 270 -4.90 1.32 4.60
CA LEU A 270 -5.45 1.05 3.27
C LEU A 270 -5.98 -0.38 3.19
N LYS A 271 -7.25 -0.50 2.79
CA LYS A 271 -7.99 -1.76 2.59
C LYS A 271 -9.20 -1.49 1.69
N PRO A 272 -9.77 -2.50 1.01
CA PRO A 272 -10.89 -2.31 0.10
C PRO A 272 -12.12 -1.62 0.72
N GLU A 273 -12.37 -1.85 2.02
CA GLU A 273 -13.46 -1.24 2.79
C GLU A 273 -13.30 0.30 2.90
N ASN A 274 -12.07 0.80 2.79
CA ASN A 274 -11.76 2.23 2.83
C ASN A 274 -11.76 2.87 1.42
N PHE A 275 -12.33 2.19 0.42
CA PHE A 275 -12.55 2.73 -0.92
C PHE A 275 -14.02 2.58 -1.33
N LEU A 276 -14.71 3.72 -1.46
CA LEU A 276 -16.12 3.77 -1.85
C LEU A 276 -16.28 4.40 -3.23
N PHE A 277 -17.27 3.96 -3.99
CA PHE A 277 -17.68 4.65 -5.21
C PHE A 277 -18.60 5.83 -4.87
N SER A 278 -18.37 7.00 -5.48
CA SER A 278 -19.17 8.21 -5.20
C SER A 278 -20.66 8.02 -5.53
N THR A 279 -20.97 7.37 -6.65
CA THR A 279 -22.32 7.12 -7.18
C THR A 279 -22.45 5.69 -7.68
N LYS A 280 -23.69 5.25 -7.99
CA LYS A 280 -23.97 3.92 -8.54
C LYS A 280 -23.68 3.78 -10.04
N ASP A 281 -23.22 4.85 -10.70
CA ASP A 281 -22.94 4.87 -12.14
C ASP A 281 -21.66 4.10 -12.45
N ASP A 282 -21.58 3.36 -13.55
CA ASP A 282 -20.44 2.47 -13.83
C ASP A 282 -19.09 3.17 -13.97
N THR A 283 -19.10 4.45 -14.35
CA THR A 283 -17.92 5.32 -14.47
C THR A 283 -17.64 6.12 -13.19
N SER A 284 -18.33 5.81 -12.10
CA SER A 284 -18.21 6.57 -10.86
C SER A 284 -16.78 6.54 -10.31
N PRO A 285 -16.25 7.69 -9.84
CA PRO A 285 -14.91 7.72 -9.25
C PRO A 285 -14.87 6.95 -7.93
N LEU A 286 -13.76 6.25 -7.74
CA LEU A 286 -13.40 5.61 -6.48
C LEU A 286 -12.80 6.66 -5.53
N LYS A 287 -13.25 6.67 -4.28
CA LYS A 287 -12.89 7.64 -3.24
C LYS A 287 -12.24 6.92 -2.07
N ALA A 288 -11.02 7.32 -1.72
CA ALA A 288 -10.40 6.95 -0.45
C ALA A 288 -11.12 7.67 0.69
N ILE A 289 -11.47 6.89 1.72
CA ILE A 289 -12.12 7.35 2.94
C ILE A 289 -11.30 6.96 4.18
N ASP A 290 -11.69 7.51 5.33
CA ASP A 290 -11.19 7.15 6.67
C ASP A 290 -9.69 7.39 6.91
N PHE A 291 -9.35 8.65 7.21
CA PHE A 291 -7.99 9.07 7.57
C PHE A 291 -7.75 9.04 9.09
N GLY A 292 -8.58 8.32 9.86
CA GLY A 292 -8.50 8.27 11.32
C GLY A 292 -7.22 7.65 11.88
N LEU A 293 -6.52 6.86 11.07
CA LEU A 293 -5.19 6.32 11.39
C LEU A 293 -4.07 7.03 10.63
N SER A 294 -4.34 8.04 9.81
CA SER A 294 -3.30 8.71 9.01
C SER A 294 -2.33 9.52 9.86
N ASP A 295 -1.12 9.75 9.34
CA ASP A 295 -0.11 10.59 10.00
C ASP A 295 0.76 11.36 9.01
N TYR A 296 1.46 12.37 9.53
CA TYR A 296 2.46 13.12 8.79
C TYR A 296 3.82 12.42 8.88
N VAL A 297 4.42 12.14 7.72
CA VAL A 297 5.80 11.68 7.62
C VAL A 297 6.73 12.87 7.72
N LYS A 298 7.61 12.88 8.72
CA LYS A 298 8.62 13.92 8.91
C LYS A 298 9.98 13.48 8.33
N PRO A 299 10.82 14.41 7.85
CA PRO A 299 12.18 14.09 7.44
C PRO A 299 12.96 13.40 8.54
N ASP A 300 13.67 12.33 8.16
CA ASP A 300 14.59 11.59 9.02
C ASP A 300 13.96 10.93 10.28
N VAL A 301 12.63 10.97 10.38
CA VAL A 301 11.84 10.28 11.42
C VAL A 301 11.04 9.15 10.78
N ARG A 302 10.91 8.03 11.51
CA ARG A 302 10.08 6.89 11.12
C ARG A 302 9.02 6.64 12.18
N LEU A 303 7.85 6.22 11.75
CA LEU A 303 6.74 5.91 12.64
C LEU A 303 6.99 4.57 13.34
N ASN A 304 6.54 4.46 14.60
CA ASN A 304 6.83 3.33 15.48
C ASN A 304 5.58 2.67 16.08
N ASP A 305 4.39 3.20 15.81
CA ASP A 305 3.13 2.61 16.28
C ASP A 305 2.70 1.43 15.40
N ILE A 306 2.20 0.36 16.01
CA ILE A 306 1.60 -0.77 15.28
C ILE A 306 0.11 -0.47 15.07
N VAL A 307 -0.25 -0.10 13.85
CA VAL A 307 -1.62 0.24 13.44
C VAL A 307 -1.99 -0.44 12.12
N GLY A 308 -3.28 -0.36 11.76
CA GLY A 308 -3.81 -0.92 10.52
C GLY A 308 -4.43 -2.31 10.68
N SER A 309 -5.18 -2.71 9.66
CA SER A 309 -5.93 -3.95 9.63
C SER A 309 -5.02 -5.17 9.37
N ALA A 310 -5.24 -6.27 10.11
CA ALA A 310 -4.28 -7.37 10.20
C ALA A 310 -3.87 -8.03 8.87
N TYR A 311 -4.77 -8.09 7.88
CA TYR A 311 -4.46 -8.67 6.56
C TYR A 311 -3.64 -7.76 5.65
N TYR A 312 -3.66 -6.45 5.91
CA TYR A 312 -3.07 -5.43 5.05
C TYR A 312 -1.83 -4.78 5.68
N VAL A 313 -1.54 -5.06 6.94
CA VAL A 313 -0.40 -4.48 7.67
C VAL A 313 0.94 -4.93 7.06
N ALA A 314 1.86 -3.98 6.90
CA ALA A 314 3.19 -4.24 6.35
C ALA A 314 4.15 -4.86 7.38
N PRO A 315 5.14 -5.67 6.98
CA PRO A 315 6.12 -6.26 7.88
C PRO A 315 6.85 -5.22 8.74
N GLU A 316 7.24 -4.08 8.17
CA GLU A 316 7.97 -3.02 8.88
C GLU A 316 7.10 -2.23 9.88
N VAL A 317 5.77 -2.25 9.75
CA VAL A 317 4.85 -1.73 10.77
C VAL A 317 4.92 -2.60 12.02
N LEU A 318 4.97 -3.93 11.85
CA LEU A 318 5.17 -4.87 12.97
C LEU A 318 6.55 -4.72 13.61
N HIS A 319 7.55 -4.27 12.85
CA HIS A 319 8.87 -3.89 13.36
C HIS A 319 8.95 -2.46 13.91
N ARG A 320 7.84 -1.70 13.93
CA ARG A 320 7.77 -0.34 14.49
C ARG A 320 8.75 0.64 13.83
N SER A 321 8.95 0.52 12.52
CA SER A 321 9.84 1.42 11.77
C SER A 321 9.42 1.52 10.31
N TYR A 322 8.50 2.42 10.02
CA TYR A 322 7.87 2.55 8.70
C TYR A 322 7.58 4.00 8.33
N ASN A 323 7.34 4.22 7.04
CA ASN A 323 6.89 5.48 6.43
C ASN A 323 5.88 5.13 5.31
N THR A 324 5.84 5.90 4.22
CA THR A 324 4.92 5.76 3.08
C THR A 324 4.94 4.38 2.40
N GLU A 325 6.06 3.65 2.49
CA GLU A 325 6.21 2.28 1.99
C GLU A 325 5.20 1.28 2.56
N ALA A 326 4.65 1.54 3.76
CA ALA A 326 3.66 0.67 4.39
C ALA A 326 2.35 0.65 3.58
N ASP A 327 1.91 1.81 3.08
CA ASP A 327 0.74 1.90 2.21
C ASP A 327 0.95 1.11 0.91
N MET A 328 2.18 1.10 0.37
CA MET A 328 2.49 0.36 -0.86
C MET A 328 2.37 -1.16 -0.68
N TRP A 329 2.67 -1.67 0.52
CA TRP A 329 2.40 -3.07 0.86
C TRP A 329 0.90 -3.35 0.89
N SER A 330 0.12 -2.51 1.58
CA SER A 330 -1.34 -2.65 1.64
C SER A 330 -1.96 -2.65 0.23
N ILE A 331 -1.47 -1.78 -0.66
CA ILE A 331 -1.88 -1.72 -2.07
C ILE A 331 -1.49 -3.01 -2.81
N GLY A 332 -0.31 -3.59 -2.52
CA GLY A 332 0.07 -4.90 -3.04
C GLY A 332 -0.89 -6.03 -2.61
N VAL A 333 -1.35 -5.99 -1.35
CA VAL A 333 -2.35 -6.93 -0.84
C VAL A 333 -3.70 -6.73 -1.54
N ILE A 334 -4.14 -5.48 -1.74
CA ILE A 334 -5.35 -5.16 -2.50
C ILE A 334 -5.23 -5.67 -3.94
N ALA A 335 -4.13 -5.39 -4.63
CA ALA A 335 -3.89 -5.85 -6.00
C ALA A 335 -3.92 -7.38 -6.10
N TYR A 336 -3.29 -8.07 -5.14
CA TYR A 336 -3.32 -9.53 -5.05
C TYR A 336 -4.76 -10.04 -4.94
N ILE A 337 -5.56 -9.47 -4.03
CA ILE A 337 -6.98 -9.86 -3.84
C ILE A 337 -7.81 -9.57 -5.09
N LEU A 338 -7.64 -8.41 -5.73
CA LEU A 338 -8.39 -8.06 -6.94
C LEU A 338 -8.09 -9.02 -8.10
N LEU A 339 -6.85 -9.50 -8.22
CA LEU A 339 -6.43 -10.37 -9.33
C LEU A 339 -6.77 -11.84 -9.14
N CYS A 340 -6.74 -12.36 -7.90
CA CYS A 340 -6.95 -13.79 -7.66
C CYS A 340 -8.14 -14.13 -6.75
N GLY A 341 -8.74 -13.14 -6.08
CA GLY A 341 -9.81 -13.38 -5.11
C GLY A 341 -9.36 -14.15 -3.86
N SER A 342 -8.08 -14.10 -3.49
CA SER A 342 -7.60 -14.73 -2.26
C SER A 342 -6.66 -13.79 -1.50
N ARG A 343 -6.48 -14.02 -0.20
CA ARG A 343 -5.55 -13.23 0.63
C ARG A 343 -4.15 -13.80 0.47
N PRO A 344 -3.10 -12.97 0.29
CA PRO A 344 -1.72 -13.46 0.15
C PRO A 344 -1.19 -14.10 1.44
N PHE A 345 -1.68 -13.63 2.59
CA PHE A 345 -1.32 -14.15 3.91
C PHE A 345 -2.61 -14.49 4.68
N TRP A 346 -2.71 -15.74 5.14
CA TRP A 346 -3.88 -16.23 5.84
C TRP A 346 -3.50 -17.13 7.01
N ALA A 347 -4.19 -16.95 8.14
CA ALA A 347 -4.18 -17.88 9.26
C ALA A 347 -5.48 -17.76 10.05
N ARG A 348 -5.74 -18.73 10.95
CA ARG A 348 -6.93 -18.74 11.81
C ARG A 348 -6.94 -17.69 12.92
N SER A 349 -5.81 -17.02 13.16
CA SER A 349 -5.66 -16.00 14.20
C SER A 349 -4.80 -14.85 13.70
N GLU A 350 -4.99 -13.65 14.27
CA GLU A 350 -4.19 -12.46 13.97
C GLU A 350 -2.70 -12.70 14.18
N SER A 351 -2.31 -13.35 15.28
CA SER A 351 -0.91 -13.72 15.52
C SER A 351 -0.35 -14.63 14.42
N GLY A 352 -1.15 -15.57 13.92
CA GLY A 352 -0.79 -16.40 12.78
C GLY A 352 -0.62 -15.60 11.49
N ILE A 353 -1.48 -14.60 11.25
CA ILE A 353 -1.39 -13.70 10.09
C ILE A 353 -0.11 -12.87 10.18
N PHE A 354 0.20 -12.28 11.34
CA PHE A 354 1.45 -11.54 11.53
C PHE A 354 2.67 -12.41 11.32
N LYS A 355 2.66 -13.66 11.79
CA LYS A 355 3.74 -14.62 11.53
C LYS A 355 3.88 -14.91 10.03
N ALA A 356 2.78 -15.05 9.30
CA ALA A 356 2.78 -15.24 7.85
C ALA A 356 3.33 -14.00 7.11
N VAL A 357 2.85 -12.81 7.43
CA VAL A 357 3.35 -11.52 6.89
C VAL A 357 4.87 -11.40 7.07
N LEU A 358 5.39 -11.79 8.24
CA LEU A 358 6.82 -11.72 8.53
C LEU A 358 7.62 -12.82 7.81
N LYS A 359 7.12 -14.05 7.70
CA LYS A 359 7.94 -15.22 7.33
C LYS A 359 7.60 -15.91 6.01
N ALA A 360 6.33 -15.89 5.59
CA ALA A 360 5.88 -16.57 4.38
C ALA A 360 6.02 -15.65 3.15
N GLU A 361 6.15 -16.25 1.98
CA GLU A 361 6.06 -15.55 0.69
C GLU A 361 4.65 -15.75 0.10
N PRO A 362 4.12 -14.77 -0.64
CA PRO A 362 2.85 -14.94 -1.35
C PRO A 362 2.98 -15.98 -2.47
N SER A 363 1.95 -16.82 -2.63
CA SER A 363 1.91 -17.84 -3.69
C SER A 363 1.48 -17.23 -5.03
N PHE A 364 2.17 -17.61 -6.11
CA PHE A 364 1.81 -17.25 -7.50
C PHE A 364 1.66 -18.47 -8.40
N ASP A 365 1.56 -19.66 -7.80
CA ASP A 365 1.53 -20.94 -8.52
C ASP A 365 0.10 -21.43 -8.74
N GLU A 366 -0.81 -21.03 -7.85
CA GLU A 366 -2.21 -21.45 -7.90
C GLU A 366 -3.03 -20.60 -8.89
N ALA A 367 -4.05 -21.22 -9.49
CA ALA A 367 -4.97 -20.51 -10.36
C ALA A 367 -5.61 -19.32 -9.60
N PRO A 368 -5.68 -18.13 -10.23
CA PRO A 368 -5.44 -17.88 -11.66
C PRO A 368 -4.04 -17.39 -12.03
N TRP A 369 -3.10 -17.29 -11.11
CA TRP A 369 -1.82 -16.61 -11.33
C TRP A 369 -1.04 -17.09 -12.57
N PRO A 370 -0.99 -18.40 -12.90
CA PRO A 370 -0.35 -18.86 -14.13
C PRO A 370 -1.01 -18.35 -15.42
N SER A 371 -2.28 -17.96 -15.36
CA SER A 371 -3.05 -17.45 -16.50
C SER A 371 -3.03 -15.93 -16.64
N LEU A 372 -2.57 -15.20 -15.62
CA LEU A 372 -2.44 -13.74 -15.65
C LEU A 372 -1.20 -13.31 -16.44
N SER A 373 -1.15 -12.05 -16.86
CA SER A 373 0.02 -11.47 -17.51
C SER A 373 1.27 -11.50 -16.62
N ALA A 374 2.45 -11.59 -17.24
CA ALA A 374 3.73 -11.54 -16.51
C ALA A 374 3.89 -10.19 -15.78
N ASP A 375 3.44 -9.11 -16.39
CA ASP A 375 3.49 -7.77 -15.81
C ASP A 375 2.58 -7.63 -14.58
N ALA A 376 1.40 -8.29 -14.55
CA ALA A 376 0.54 -8.31 -13.37
C ALA A 376 1.23 -9.00 -12.18
N ARG A 377 1.90 -10.13 -12.44
CA ARG A 377 2.67 -10.84 -11.42
C ARG A 377 3.86 -10.01 -10.94
N ASP A 378 4.62 -9.40 -11.85
CA ASP A 378 5.76 -8.54 -11.52
C ASP A 378 5.31 -7.34 -10.67
N PHE A 379 4.22 -6.68 -11.06
CA PHE A 379 3.64 -5.55 -10.32
C PHE A 379 3.36 -5.91 -8.86
N VAL A 380 2.66 -7.02 -8.63
CA VAL A 380 2.31 -7.47 -7.26
C VAL A 380 3.55 -7.91 -6.48
N LYS A 381 4.51 -8.62 -7.11
CA LYS A 381 5.77 -9.01 -6.46
C LYS A 381 6.58 -7.81 -5.99
N ARG A 382 6.66 -6.75 -6.81
CA ARG A 382 7.37 -5.51 -6.47
C ARG A 382 6.70 -4.74 -5.34
N LEU A 383 5.37 -4.79 -5.23
CA LEU A 383 4.63 -4.18 -4.12
C LEU A 383 4.67 -5.02 -2.84
N LEU A 384 4.72 -6.35 -2.94
CA LEU A 384 4.80 -7.27 -1.80
C LEU A 384 6.23 -7.68 -1.44
N ASN A 385 7.23 -6.86 -1.79
CA ASN A 385 8.60 -7.10 -1.37
C ASN A 385 8.76 -6.81 0.13
N LYS A 386 9.21 -7.80 0.91
CA LYS A 386 9.40 -7.64 2.37
C LYS A 386 10.42 -6.56 2.72
N ASP A 387 11.46 -6.37 1.90
CA ASP A 387 12.34 -5.23 2.06
C ASP A 387 11.67 -3.98 1.47
N TYR A 388 11.17 -3.14 2.37
CA TYR A 388 10.44 -1.93 2.02
C TYR A 388 11.23 -0.95 1.14
N ARG A 389 12.57 -1.03 1.12
CA ARG A 389 13.42 -0.17 0.28
C ARG A 389 13.44 -0.60 -1.17
N LYS A 390 13.09 -1.86 -1.44
CA LYS A 390 12.98 -2.44 -2.79
C LYS A 390 11.59 -2.25 -3.39
N ARG A 391 10.61 -1.87 -2.57
CA ARG A 391 9.22 -1.65 -2.96
C ARG A 391 9.08 -0.43 -3.86
N LEU A 392 8.18 -0.50 -4.85
CA LEU A 392 7.85 0.65 -5.69
C LEU A 392 7.14 1.73 -4.84
N THR A 393 7.38 3.00 -5.17
CA THR A 393 6.51 4.11 -4.72
C THR A 393 5.21 4.12 -5.52
N ALA A 394 4.21 4.89 -5.08
CA ALA A 394 2.97 5.04 -5.83
C ALA A 394 3.19 5.66 -7.22
N SER A 395 4.06 6.67 -7.34
CA SER A 395 4.41 7.28 -8.63
C SER A 395 5.13 6.31 -9.57
N GLN A 396 6.04 5.48 -9.06
CA GLN A 396 6.70 4.45 -9.86
C GLN A 396 5.74 3.32 -10.25
N ALA A 397 4.83 2.93 -9.36
CA ALA A 397 3.80 1.92 -9.62
C ALA A 397 2.85 2.38 -10.75
N LEU A 398 2.49 3.67 -10.80
CA LEU A 398 1.71 4.25 -11.92
C LEU A 398 2.44 4.15 -13.27
N SER A 399 3.77 4.16 -13.28
CA SER A 399 4.58 3.96 -14.48
C SER A 399 4.90 2.49 -14.79
N HIS A 400 4.34 1.54 -14.04
CA HIS A 400 4.65 0.13 -14.25
C HIS A 400 4.07 -0.38 -15.59
N PRO A 401 4.78 -1.25 -16.35
CA PRO A 401 4.31 -1.78 -17.64
C PRO A 401 2.90 -2.38 -17.60
N TRP A 402 2.52 -3.02 -16.51
CA TRP A 402 1.17 -3.56 -16.30
C TRP A 402 0.07 -2.50 -16.46
N LEU A 403 0.34 -1.24 -16.07
CA LEU A 403 -0.60 -0.13 -16.12
C LEU A 403 -0.44 0.76 -17.37
N MET A 404 0.74 0.80 -18.01
CA MET A 404 1.20 1.81 -18.99
C MET A 404 0.25 2.20 -20.15
N ASN A 405 -0.83 1.47 -20.41
CA ASN A 405 -1.81 1.77 -21.47
C ASN A 405 -3.17 2.30 -20.96
N HIS A 406 -3.31 2.57 -19.67
CA HIS A 406 -4.57 3.06 -19.10
C HIS A 406 -4.69 4.59 -19.25
N GLN A 407 -5.82 5.08 -19.75
CA GLN A 407 -6.02 6.48 -20.15
C GLN A 407 -5.92 7.50 -18.99
N ASP A 408 -6.24 7.08 -17.76
CA ASP A 408 -6.24 7.93 -16.56
C ASP A 408 -4.92 7.99 -15.76
N ILE A 409 -3.81 7.50 -16.33
CA ILE A 409 -2.52 7.57 -15.64
C ILE A 409 -2.02 9.01 -15.63
N LYS A 410 -1.82 9.54 -14.42
CA LYS A 410 -1.13 10.81 -14.21
C LYS A 410 0.02 10.56 -13.25
N ILE A 411 1.23 10.43 -13.80
CA ILE A 411 2.44 10.31 -12.97
C ILE A 411 2.61 11.62 -12.20
N GLN A 412 2.69 11.51 -10.88
CA GLN A 412 2.89 12.64 -9.98
C GLN A 412 4.36 12.73 -9.56
N LEU A 413 4.76 13.90 -9.08
CA LEU A 413 6.09 14.06 -8.47
C LEU A 413 6.28 13.06 -7.35
N ASP A 414 7.44 12.42 -7.33
CA ASP A 414 7.76 11.42 -6.34
C ASP A 414 8.63 12.01 -5.23
N ILE A 415 8.14 11.94 -4.00
CA ILE A 415 8.88 12.42 -2.83
C ILE A 415 10.21 11.67 -2.63
N LEU A 416 10.33 10.42 -3.12
CA LEU A 416 11.58 9.66 -3.08
C LEU A 416 12.67 10.35 -3.92
N VAL A 417 12.34 10.95 -5.07
CA VAL A 417 13.31 11.66 -5.91
C VAL A 417 13.97 12.80 -5.14
N TYR A 418 13.19 13.57 -4.37
CA TYR A 418 13.72 14.64 -3.52
C TYR A 418 14.65 14.11 -2.43
N LYS A 419 14.30 12.98 -1.79
CA LYS A 419 15.14 12.33 -0.78
C LYS A 419 16.47 11.85 -1.37
N LEU A 420 16.43 11.24 -2.55
CA LEU A 420 17.61 10.73 -3.24
C LEU A 420 18.50 11.87 -3.73
N ILE A 421 17.94 12.95 -4.29
CA ILE A 421 18.70 14.15 -4.66
C ILE A 421 19.40 14.76 -3.43
N LYS A 422 18.70 14.90 -2.29
CA LYS A 422 19.33 15.35 -1.03
C LYS A 422 20.53 14.46 -0.68
N ALA A 423 20.33 13.14 -0.65
CA ALA A 423 21.40 12.20 -0.32
C ALA A 423 22.57 12.27 -1.32
N TYR A 424 22.27 12.40 -2.61
CA TYR A 424 23.25 12.51 -3.68
C TYR A 424 24.07 13.80 -3.56
N VAL A 425 23.43 14.94 -3.30
CA VAL A 425 24.13 16.22 -3.15
C VAL A 425 25.15 16.17 -2.01
N CYS A 426 24.76 15.60 -0.88
CA CYS A 426 25.59 15.39 0.31
C CYS A 426 26.62 14.26 0.17
N SER A 427 26.61 13.48 -0.92
CA SER A 427 27.57 12.40 -1.16
C SER A 427 28.89 12.93 -1.74
N SER A 428 29.95 12.15 -1.64
CA SER A 428 31.23 12.47 -2.29
C SER A 428 31.23 12.37 -3.79
N SER A 429 32.28 12.91 -4.38
CA SER A 429 32.61 12.73 -5.79
C SER A 429 32.69 11.25 -6.17
N LEU A 430 33.28 10.39 -5.33
CA LEU A 430 33.45 8.97 -5.64
C LEU A 430 32.09 8.26 -5.75
N ARG A 431 31.20 8.47 -4.77
CA ARG A 431 29.86 7.88 -4.79
C ARG A 431 29.02 8.45 -5.94
N LYS A 432 29.14 9.75 -6.22
CA LYS A 432 28.47 10.39 -7.37
C LYS A 432 28.90 9.76 -8.69
N SER A 433 30.21 9.55 -8.90
CA SER A 433 30.75 8.86 -10.07
C SER A 433 30.26 7.40 -10.17
N ALA A 434 30.14 6.69 -9.05
CA ALA A 434 29.59 5.34 -9.02
C ALA A 434 28.11 5.30 -9.43
N LEU A 435 27.29 6.20 -8.89
CA LEU A 435 25.87 6.33 -9.26
C LEU A 435 25.68 6.75 -10.72
N ALA A 436 26.54 7.65 -11.23
CA ALA A 436 26.54 8.03 -12.64
C ALA A 436 26.88 6.84 -13.55
N ALA A 437 27.81 5.97 -13.14
CA ALA A 437 28.10 4.75 -13.87
C ALA A 437 26.90 3.80 -13.91
N VAL A 438 26.15 3.66 -12.80
CA VAL A 438 24.91 2.89 -12.75
C VAL A 438 23.85 3.48 -13.68
N ALA A 439 23.66 4.81 -13.65
CA ALA A 439 22.68 5.50 -14.50
C ALA A 439 22.88 5.21 -16.00
N LYS A 440 24.15 5.15 -16.44
CA LYS A 440 24.52 4.83 -17.83
C LYS A 440 24.19 3.40 -18.27
N THR A 441 23.89 2.50 -17.33
CA THR A 441 23.50 1.12 -17.65
C THR A 441 22.01 0.93 -17.82
N LEU A 442 21.19 1.91 -17.42
CA LEU A 442 19.73 1.79 -17.45
C LEU A 442 19.20 1.74 -18.88
N SER A 443 18.22 0.88 -19.10
CA SER A 443 17.51 0.74 -20.38
C SER A 443 16.55 1.91 -20.63
N VAL A 444 16.15 2.10 -21.88
CA VAL A 444 15.19 3.15 -22.27
C VAL A 444 13.88 3.08 -21.48
N PRO A 445 13.24 1.90 -21.27
CA PRO A 445 12.05 1.79 -20.43
C PRO A 445 12.28 2.20 -18.97
N GLN A 446 13.43 1.87 -18.37
CA GLN A 446 13.78 2.28 -17.01
C GLN A 446 14.00 3.81 -16.92
N LEU A 447 14.56 4.41 -17.97
CA LEU A 447 14.76 5.86 -18.06
C LEU A 447 13.45 6.64 -18.28
N ALA A 448 12.38 6.00 -18.75
CA ALA A 448 11.10 6.67 -19.03
C ALA A 448 10.51 7.35 -17.79
N TYR A 449 10.52 6.66 -16.64
CA TYR A 449 10.07 7.24 -15.36
C TYR A 449 10.92 8.46 -14.96
N PHE A 450 12.25 8.38 -15.12
CA PHE A 450 13.14 9.50 -14.81
C PHE A 450 12.90 10.68 -15.75
N ARG A 451 12.64 10.45 -17.05
CA ARG A 451 12.29 11.52 -17.99
C ARG A 451 11.01 12.23 -17.59
N GLU A 452 10.01 11.48 -17.15
CA GLU A 452 8.75 12.06 -16.67
C GLU A 452 8.98 12.92 -15.42
N GLN A 453 9.66 12.38 -14.40
CA GLN A 453 9.99 13.15 -13.20
C GLN A 453 10.82 14.40 -13.52
N PHE A 454 11.82 14.29 -14.40
CA PHE A 454 12.63 15.43 -14.84
C PHE A 454 11.78 16.52 -15.49
N THR A 455 10.82 16.13 -16.34
CA THR A 455 9.90 17.04 -17.01
C THR A 455 8.96 17.72 -16.01
N LEU A 456 8.41 16.97 -15.05
CA LEU A 456 7.56 17.51 -13.98
C LEU A 456 8.29 18.51 -13.08
N LEU A 457 9.61 18.36 -12.91
CA LEU A 457 10.45 19.30 -12.16
C LEU A 457 10.72 20.61 -12.92
N GLY A 458 10.39 20.68 -14.21
CA GLY A 458 10.47 21.90 -15.01
C GLY A 458 11.91 22.34 -15.29
N PRO A 459 12.63 21.66 -16.21
CA PRO A 459 13.95 22.10 -16.62
C PRO A 459 13.87 23.49 -17.27
N ASN A 460 14.90 24.30 -17.06
CA ASN A 460 15.01 25.60 -17.69
C ASN A 460 15.30 25.48 -19.20
N LYS A 461 15.39 26.62 -19.90
CA LYS A 461 15.72 26.67 -21.34
C LYS A 461 17.04 25.97 -21.71
N CYS A 462 17.94 25.79 -20.75
CA CYS A 462 19.22 25.10 -20.94
C CYS A 462 19.10 23.58 -20.71
N GLY A 463 17.90 23.04 -20.52
CA GLY A 463 17.68 21.61 -20.27
C GLY A 463 18.13 21.13 -18.89
N CYS A 464 18.27 22.04 -17.91
CA CYS A 464 18.72 21.71 -16.56
C CYS A 464 17.67 22.05 -15.49
N ILE A 465 17.56 21.23 -14.45
CA ILE A 465 16.79 21.57 -13.25
C ILE A 465 17.70 22.25 -12.22
N SER A 466 17.13 23.17 -11.44
CA SER A 466 17.81 23.88 -10.35
C SER A 466 17.09 23.67 -9.03
N GLY A 467 17.71 24.02 -7.90
CA GLY A 467 17.03 24.03 -6.61
C GLY A 467 15.75 24.89 -6.61
N GLN A 468 15.73 26.00 -7.35
CA GLN A 468 14.54 26.82 -7.53
C GLN A 468 13.46 26.10 -8.34
N SER A 469 13.83 25.33 -9.38
CA SER A 469 12.90 24.49 -10.15
C SER A 469 12.28 23.42 -9.26
N LEU A 470 13.09 22.72 -8.46
CA LEU A 470 12.63 21.73 -7.47
C LEU A 470 11.62 22.33 -6.50
N LYS A 471 11.92 23.51 -5.95
CA LYS A 471 11.01 24.22 -5.03
C LYS A 471 9.71 24.63 -5.72
N THR A 472 9.80 25.17 -6.92
CA THR A 472 8.63 25.64 -7.69
C THR A 472 7.71 24.47 -8.04
N ALA A 473 8.28 23.35 -8.50
CA ALA A 473 7.53 22.14 -8.84
C ALA A 473 6.82 21.54 -7.64
N LEU A 474 7.49 21.49 -6.48
CA LEU A 474 6.89 21.01 -5.23
C LEU A 474 5.77 21.94 -4.75
N MET A 475 6.01 23.26 -4.72
CA MET A 475 5.01 24.25 -4.28
C MET A 475 3.78 24.29 -5.18
N LYS A 476 3.93 24.08 -6.49
CA LYS A 476 2.81 23.99 -7.45
C LYS A 476 1.81 22.88 -7.09
N ASN A 477 2.29 21.80 -6.46
CA ASN A 477 1.48 20.67 -6.05
C ASN A 477 1.24 20.64 -4.53
N SER A 478 1.65 21.68 -3.81
CA SER A 478 1.55 21.71 -2.35
C SER A 478 0.13 22.03 -1.90
N THR A 479 -0.25 21.40 -0.80
CA THR A 479 -1.45 21.71 -0.03
C THR A 479 -1.04 22.14 1.37
N ASP A 480 -2.00 22.51 2.21
CA ASP A 480 -1.71 22.84 3.62
C ASP A 480 -1.05 21.68 4.37
N ALA A 481 -1.26 20.43 3.93
CA ALA A 481 -0.69 19.24 4.58
C ALA A 481 0.84 19.23 4.50
N MET A 482 1.41 19.82 3.45
CA MET A 482 2.86 19.88 3.25
C MET A 482 3.56 20.80 4.26
N LYS A 483 2.83 21.78 4.83
CA LYS A 483 3.37 22.67 5.87
C LYS A 483 3.65 21.88 7.16
N ASP A 484 2.80 20.91 7.49
CA ASP A 484 2.92 20.11 8.70
C ASP A 484 3.87 18.92 8.56
N SER A 485 3.94 18.32 7.36
CA SER A 485 4.84 17.18 7.10
C SER A 485 6.32 17.56 7.00
N ARG A 486 6.64 18.85 6.91
CA ARG A 486 8.02 19.37 6.73
C ARG A 486 8.72 18.81 5.49
N VAL A 487 7.97 18.37 4.49
CA VAL A 487 8.52 17.88 3.21
C VAL A 487 9.38 18.95 2.50
N LEU A 488 9.07 20.23 2.70
CA LEU A 488 9.85 21.34 2.14
C LEU A 488 11.30 21.41 2.66
N ASP A 489 11.59 20.81 3.82
CA ASP A 489 12.95 20.78 4.39
C ASP A 489 13.94 20.03 3.48
N TYR A 490 13.46 19.01 2.74
CA TYR A 490 14.28 18.32 1.74
C TYR A 490 14.80 19.28 0.67
N VAL A 491 13.94 20.19 0.20
CA VAL A 491 14.27 21.15 -0.86
C VAL A 491 15.10 22.32 -0.32
N ASN A 492 14.76 22.82 0.88
CA ASN A 492 15.51 23.92 1.50
C ASN A 492 16.98 23.55 1.71
N MET A 493 17.26 22.30 2.10
CA MET A 493 18.64 21.85 2.21
C MET A 493 19.35 21.78 0.85
N VAL A 494 18.69 21.28 -0.20
CA VAL A 494 19.28 21.29 -1.55
C VAL A 494 19.57 22.72 -2.04
N ASN A 495 18.70 23.68 -1.72
CA ASN A 495 18.90 25.09 -2.06
C ASN A 495 20.08 25.77 -1.35
N SER A 496 20.48 25.27 -0.17
CA SER A 496 21.65 25.79 0.54
C SER A 496 22.97 25.58 -0.23
N PHE A 497 23.00 24.58 -1.12
CA PHE A 497 24.08 24.37 -2.07
C PHE A 497 23.89 25.32 -3.27
N GLN A 498 24.29 26.58 -3.08
CA GLN A 498 24.16 27.62 -4.09
C GLN A 498 24.73 27.15 -5.45
N TYR A 499 24.03 27.44 -6.54
CA TYR A 499 24.43 27.25 -7.94
C TYR A 499 24.41 25.83 -8.53
N ARG A 500 23.95 24.77 -7.83
CA ARG A 500 23.91 23.44 -8.44
C ARG A 500 22.74 23.28 -9.42
N LYS A 501 23.08 22.92 -10.66
CA LYS A 501 22.14 22.55 -11.74
C LYS A 501 22.37 21.09 -12.10
N PHE A 502 21.29 20.38 -12.42
CA PHE A 502 21.34 18.99 -12.86
C PHE A 502 20.83 18.95 -14.31
N ASP A 503 21.66 18.49 -15.22
CA ASP A 503 21.18 18.01 -16.51
C ASP A 503 20.45 16.66 -16.32
N PHE A 504 19.96 16.08 -17.42
CA PHE A 504 19.23 14.82 -17.34
C PHE A 504 20.08 13.64 -16.85
N GLU A 505 21.37 13.58 -17.21
CA GLU A 505 22.25 12.47 -16.82
C GLU A 505 22.60 12.53 -15.33
N GLU A 506 22.99 13.70 -14.84
CA GLU A 506 23.26 13.95 -13.42
C GLU A 506 21.99 13.76 -12.59
N PHE A 507 20.82 14.18 -13.11
CA PHE A 507 19.54 13.90 -12.45
C PHE A 507 19.27 12.40 -12.33
N CYS A 508 19.49 11.62 -13.39
CA CYS A 508 19.32 10.16 -13.33
C CYS A 508 20.24 9.56 -12.26
N ALA A 509 21.51 9.95 -12.21
CA ALA A 509 22.43 9.52 -11.16
C ALA A 509 21.94 9.88 -9.75
N ALA A 510 21.39 11.08 -9.59
CA ALA A 510 20.88 11.59 -8.32
C ALA A 510 19.56 10.96 -7.86
N ALA A 511 18.74 10.47 -8.80
CA ALA A 511 17.40 9.95 -8.52
C ALA A 511 17.33 8.42 -8.46
N ILE A 512 18.43 7.70 -8.69
CA ILE A 512 18.46 6.23 -8.63
C ILE A 512 18.35 5.72 -7.18
N SER A 513 17.39 4.83 -6.96
CA SER A 513 17.35 3.99 -5.75
C SER A 513 18.07 2.68 -6.03
N VAL A 514 19.24 2.51 -5.43
CA VAL A 514 20.05 1.28 -5.53
C VAL A 514 19.26 0.08 -5.00
N HIS A 515 18.54 0.24 -3.89
CA HIS A 515 17.72 -0.82 -3.32
C HIS A 515 16.59 -1.27 -4.27
N GLN A 516 15.94 -0.36 -4.98
CA GLN A 516 14.91 -0.73 -5.94
C GLN A 516 15.49 -1.46 -7.15
N LEU A 517 16.67 -1.05 -7.62
CA LEU A 517 17.38 -1.78 -8.69
C LEU A 517 17.78 -3.19 -8.23
N GLU A 518 18.26 -3.36 -6.99
CA GLU A 518 18.54 -4.67 -6.37
C GLU A 518 17.29 -5.56 -6.19
N GLY A 519 16.09 -5.00 -6.35
CA GLY A 519 14.84 -5.75 -6.39
C GLY A 519 14.54 -6.35 -7.76
N MET A 520 15.29 -5.98 -8.80
CA MET A 520 15.10 -6.44 -10.17
C MET A 520 16.02 -7.61 -10.51
N ASP A 521 15.53 -8.55 -11.31
CA ASP A 521 16.31 -9.71 -11.76
C ASP A 521 17.56 -9.33 -12.59
N CYS A 522 17.56 -8.14 -13.22
CA CYS A 522 18.68 -7.63 -14.02
C CYS A 522 19.73 -6.85 -13.23
N TRP A 523 19.61 -6.74 -11.89
CA TRP A 523 20.54 -5.97 -11.05
C TRP A 523 22.00 -6.35 -11.28
N GLU A 524 22.31 -7.65 -11.29
CA GLU A 524 23.70 -8.11 -11.39
C GLU A 524 24.36 -7.66 -12.71
N GLN A 525 23.60 -7.66 -13.81
CA GLN A 525 24.09 -7.21 -15.11
C GLN A 525 24.35 -5.70 -15.10
N HIS A 526 23.44 -4.90 -14.52
CA HIS A 526 23.63 -3.47 -14.34
C HIS A 526 24.85 -3.17 -13.45
N ALA A 527 24.97 -3.83 -12.31
CA ALA A 527 26.05 -3.60 -11.35
C ALA A 527 27.43 -3.91 -11.98
N ARG A 528 27.57 -5.04 -12.68
CA ARG A 528 28.84 -5.41 -13.33
C ARG A 528 29.22 -4.42 -14.44
N ARG A 529 28.29 -4.09 -15.34
CA ARG A 529 28.53 -3.11 -16.41
C ARG A 529 28.82 -1.72 -15.85
N ALA A 530 28.16 -1.33 -14.76
CA ALA A 530 28.42 -0.06 -14.08
C ALA A 530 29.81 -0.04 -13.47
N TYR A 531 30.26 -1.15 -12.88
CA TYR A 531 31.61 -1.27 -12.37
C TYR A 531 32.66 -1.15 -13.47
N ASP A 532 32.45 -1.77 -14.64
CA ASP A 532 33.37 -1.61 -15.79
C ASP A 532 33.47 -0.17 -16.28
N LEU A 533 32.37 0.58 -16.26
CA LEU A 533 32.35 2.01 -16.58
C LEU A 533 33.04 2.83 -15.49
N PHE A 534 32.80 2.50 -14.22
CA PHE A 534 33.40 3.14 -13.07
C PHE A 534 34.93 2.91 -13.04
N GLU A 535 35.41 1.70 -13.30
CA GLU A 535 36.83 1.34 -13.40
C GLU A 535 37.60 2.27 -14.36
N LYS A 536 36.96 2.67 -15.46
CA LYS A 536 37.58 3.50 -16.51
C LYS A 536 37.57 5.00 -16.19
N ALA A 537 36.55 5.49 -15.50
CA ALA A 537 36.27 6.94 -15.42
C ALA A 537 36.08 7.49 -14.01
N GLY A 538 35.96 6.63 -12.99
CA GLY A 538 35.61 7.04 -11.63
C GLY A 538 36.34 6.31 -10.50
N ASN A 539 36.89 5.12 -10.75
CA ASN A 539 37.63 4.37 -9.72
C ASN A 539 39.08 4.87 -9.63
N ARG A 540 39.38 5.47 -8.48
CA ARG A 540 40.70 5.96 -8.14
C ARG A 540 41.23 5.22 -6.92
N ALA A 541 42.54 5.27 -6.73
CA ALA A 541 43.13 4.82 -5.47
C ALA A 541 42.51 5.63 -4.32
N ILE A 542 42.08 4.93 -3.28
CA ILE A 542 41.41 5.52 -2.12
C ILE A 542 42.05 4.99 -0.84
N MET A 543 42.26 5.89 0.11
CA MET A 543 42.72 5.54 1.44
C MET A 543 41.56 4.96 2.26
N ILE A 544 41.86 4.02 3.15
CA ILE A 544 40.86 3.35 3.99
C ILE A 544 40.08 4.38 4.83
N GLU A 545 40.77 5.40 5.33
CA GLU A 545 40.20 6.48 6.15
C GLU A 545 39.23 7.35 5.34
N GLU A 546 39.57 7.64 4.08
CA GLU A 546 38.71 8.37 3.17
C GLU A 546 37.43 7.55 2.91
N LEU A 547 37.56 6.26 2.58
CA LEU A 547 36.40 5.38 2.36
C LEU A 547 35.55 5.21 3.64
N ALA A 548 36.16 5.14 4.82
CA ALA A 548 35.43 5.07 6.08
C ALA A 548 34.61 6.33 6.36
N SER A 549 35.19 7.50 6.10
CA SER A 549 34.49 8.79 6.17
C SER A 549 33.30 8.82 5.20
N GLU A 550 33.47 8.31 3.98
CA GLU A 550 32.40 8.22 2.96
C GLU A 550 31.20 7.35 3.39
N LEU A 551 31.47 6.34 4.20
CA LEU A 551 30.47 5.38 4.66
C LEU A 551 29.97 5.70 6.07
N GLY A 552 30.43 6.80 6.65
CA GLY A 552 30.07 7.25 7.99
C GLY A 552 30.40 6.21 9.07
N LEU A 553 31.51 5.49 8.88
CA LEU A 553 32.01 4.56 9.88
C LEU A 553 32.80 5.34 10.93
N SER A 554 32.53 5.07 12.21
CA SER A 554 33.25 5.68 13.33
C SER A 554 34.72 5.23 13.31
N PRO A 555 35.68 6.09 13.72
CA PRO A 555 37.08 5.71 13.91
C PRO A 555 37.29 4.55 14.90
N SER A 556 36.27 4.25 15.73
CA SER A 556 36.28 3.16 16.72
C SER A 556 36.05 1.76 16.13
N VAL A 557 35.64 1.65 14.87
CA VAL A 557 35.54 0.36 14.17
C VAL A 557 36.93 -0.03 13.67
N PRO A 558 37.36 -1.31 13.75
CA PRO A 558 38.58 -1.76 13.08
C PRO A 558 38.35 -1.77 11.57
N ILE A 559 38.38 -0.59 10.96
CA ILE A 559 38.02 -0.32 9.56
C ILE A 559 38.87 -1.18 8.61
N HIS A 560 40.15 -1.38 8.92
CA HIS A 560 41.05 -2.23 8.14
C HIS A 560 40.60 -3.69 8.05
N VAL A 561 39.92 -4.24 9.07
CA VAL A 561 39.36 -5.60 9.06
C VAL A 561 38.02 -5.65 8.34
N VAL A 562 37.19 -4.60 8.49
CA VAL A 562 35.84 -4.54 7.90
C VAL A 562 35.89 -4.26 6.39
N MET A 563 36.92 -3.55 5.93
CA MET A 563 37.05 -3.08 4.54
C MET A 563 38.15 -3.78 3.74
N GLN A 564 38.76 -4.84 4.29
CA GLN A 564 39.91 -5.51 3.64
C GLN A 564 39.59 -5.97 2.21
N ASP A 565 38.37 -6.47 1.99
CA ASP A 565 37.93 -6.95 0.67
C ASP A 565 37.33 -5.86 -0.23
N TRP A 566 37.23 -4.63 0.27
CA TRP A 566 36.57 -3.52 -0.43
C TRP A 566 37.56 -2.73 -1.28
N ILE A 567 38.84 -2.75 -0.90
CA ILE A 567 39.93 -2.11 -1.60
C ILE A 567 40.89 -3.19 -2.10
N ARG A 568 41.24 -3.13 -3.39
CA ARG A 568 42.16 -4.06 -4.03
C ARG A 568 43.59 -3.78 -3.57
N HIS A 569 44.27 -4.80 -3.07
CA HIS A 569 45.68 -4.70 -2.66
C HIS A 569 46.64 -4.35 -3.82
N SER A 570 46.26 -4.64 -5.07
CA SER A 570 47.10 -4.41 -6.25
C SER A 570 47.37 -2.95 -6.56
N ASP A 571 46.37 -2.09 -6.37
CA ASP A 571 46.33 -0.73 -6.91
C ASP A 571 45.59 0.27 -6.00
N GLY A 572 45.13 -0.17 -4.83
CA GLY A 572 44.43 0.68 -3.86
C GLY A 572 43.04 1.16 -4.33
N LYS A 573 42.51 0.59 -5.41
CA LYS A 573 41.19 0.96 -5.97
C LYS A 573 40.06 0.14 -5.34
N LEU A 574 38.82 0.60 -5.47
CA LEU A 574 37.68 -0.18 -4.99
C LEU A 574 37.51 -1.48 -5.78
N SER A 575 37.30 -2.59 -5.06
CA SER A 575 36.85 -3.85 -5.65
C SER A 575 35.38 -3.73 -6.11
N PHE A 576 34.89 -4.72 -6.87
CA PHE A 576 33.47 -4.78 -7.22
C PHE A 576 32.56 -4.79 -5.99
N LEU A 577 32.95 -5.52 -4.94
CA LEU A 577 32.24 -5.53 -3.67
C LEU A 577 32.24 -4.15 -3.02
N GLY A 578 33.41 -3.49 -2.97
CA GLY A 578 33.55 -2.12 -2.46
C GLY A 578 32.67 -1.13 -3.23
N PHE A 579 32.61 -1.24 -4.56
CA PHE A 579 31.73 -0.45 -5.41
C PHE A 579 30.25 -0.64 -5.07
N VAL A 580 29.76 -1.88 -4.95
CA VAL A 580 28.36 -2.15 -4.58
C VAL A 580 28.04 -1.58 -3.20
N ARG A 581 28.97 -1.67 -2.24
CA ARG A 581 28.81 -1.08 -0.90
C ARG A 581 28.79 0.45 -0.94
N LEU A 582 29.65 1.07 -1.75
CA LEU A 582 29.69 2.52 -1.95
C LEU A 582 28.36 3.07 -2.48
N LEU A 583 27.69 2.36 -3.39
CA LEU A 583 26.40 2.78 -3.95
C LEU A 583 25.34 3.03 -2.85
N HIS A 584 25.30 2.17 -1.83
CA HIS A 584 24.39 2.30 -0.69
C HIS A 584 24.67 3.52 0.19
N GLY A 585 25.92 4.01 0.21
CA GLY A 585 26.36 5.15 1.02
C GLY A 585 26.27 4.90 2.52
N VAL A 586 26.28 5.99 3.29
CA VAL A 586 26.14 5.95 4.76
C VAL A 586 24.78 5.34 5.13
N SER A 587 24.79 4.19 5.80
CA SER A 587 23.56 3.56 6.28
C SER A 587 22.87 4.46 7.30
N SER A 588 21.57 4.74 7.13
CA SER A 588 20.77 5.54 8.07
C SER A 588 20.79 5.01 9.52
N ARG A 589 21.26 3.77 9.74
CA ARG A 589 21.46 3.20 11.07
C ARG A 589 22.62 3.83 11.85
N SER A 590 23.62 4.44 11.20
CA SER A 590 24.75 5.06 11.91
C SER A 590 24.43 6.45 12.45
N LEU A 591 23.50 7.20 11.83
CA LEU A 591 23.06 8.51 12.31
C LEU A 591 22.22 8.46 13.60
N GLN A 592 21.64 7.31 13.97
CA GLN A 592 20.86 7.16 15.21
C GLN A 592 21.73 6.89 16.45
N LYS A 593 23.05 6.75 16.29
CA LYS A 593 23.99 6.50 17.40
C LYS A 593 25.13 7.52 17.50
N ALA A 594 25.00 8.66 16.81
CA ALA A 594 25.91 9.79 16.96
C ALA A 594 25.34 10.82 17.94
#